data_AF-A0A3M1SG03-F1
#
_entry.id   AF-A0A3M1SG03-F1
#
_cell.length_a   1.000
_cell.length_b   1.000
_cell.length_c   1.000
_cell.angle_alpha   90.00
_cell.angle_beta   90.00
_cell.angle_gamma   90.00
#
_symmetry.space_group_name_H-M   'P 1'
#
loop_
_entity.id
_entity.type
_entity.pdbx_description
1 polymer ?
#
loop_
_entity_poly.entity_id
_entity_poly.type
_entity_poly.pdbx_seq_one_letter_code
_entity_poly.pdbx_strand_id
1 'polypeptide(L)'
;MRIREKLNEFFDPMERRDWLAQERGIKGLGYKEASHFLRNIGFKGYAILDKHVVRSMVELGLIKEPCLLNSRTKYLKLEEILRDFSEGLGIDMDEMDLVLWSIKTGEVLK
;
A
#
# COMPACT_ATOMS: atom_id res chain seq x y z
N MET A 1 -1.64 -4.84 -25.81
CA MET A 1 -0.70 -4.89 -24.67
C MET A 1 -1.23 -5.91 -23.67
N ARG A 2 -0.43 -6.91 -23.27
CA ARG A 2 -0.78 -7.80 -22.17
C ARG A 2 -0.20 -7.20 -20.89
N ILE A 3 -1.04 -6.67 -20.01
CA ILE A 3 -0.63 -5.94 -18.80
C ILE A 3 0.36 -6.75 -17.95
N ARG A 4 0.15 -8.06 -17.81
CA ARG A 4 1.03 -8.94 -17.03
C ARG A 4 2.47 -8.99 -17.58
N GLU A 5 2.63 -9.05 -18.90
CA GLU A 5 3.97 -9.04 -19.53
C GLU A 5 4.68 -7.72 -19.22
N LYS A 6 3.96 -6.60 -19.36
CA LYS A 6 4.50 -5.27 -19.06
C LYS A 6 4.92 -5.11 -17.60
N LEU A 7 4.12 -5.61 -16.66
CA LEU A 7 4.43 -5.54 -15.22
C LEU A 7 5.69 -6.35 -14.84
N ASN A 8 5.97 -7.42 -15.57
CA ASN A 8 7.17 -8.24 -15.35
C ASN A 8 8.45 -7.62 -15.94
N GLU A 9 8.35 -6.60 -16.81
CA GLU A 9 9.52 -5.88 -17.32
C GLU A 9 10.16 -4.98 -16.25
N PHE A 10 9.38 -4.55 -15.26
CA PHE A 10 9.89 -3.72 -14.17
C PHE A 10 10.55 -4.60 -13.11
N PHE A 11 11.83 -4.39 -12.83
CA PHE A 11 12.54 -5.05 -11.73
C PHE A 11 12.26 -4.36 -10.40
N ASP A 12 12.24 -3.03 -10.39
CA ASP A 12 11.96 -2.24 -9.21
C ASP A 12 10.45 -2.26 -8.89
N PRO A 13 10.05 -2.65 -7.66
CA PRO A 13 8.66 -2.57 -7.23
C PRO A 13 8.08 -1.16 -7.33
N MET A 14 8.84 -0.11 -7.04
CA MET A 14 8.31 1.25 -7.07
C MET A 14 8.00 1.69 -8.49
N GLU A 15 8.92 1.50 -9.44
CA GLU A 15 8.70 1.76 -10.87
C GLU A 15 7.47 1.02 -11.40
N ARG A 16 7.29 -0.25 -11.02
CA ARG A 16 6.13 -1.05 -11.43
C ARG A 16 4.82 -0.40 -10.98
N ARG A 17 4.75 0.06 -9.73
CA ARG A 17 3.56 0.74 -9.19
C ARG A 17 3.37 2.12 -9.78
N ASP A 18 4.44 2.88 -9.93
CA ASP A 18 4.42 4.22 -10.53
C ASP A 18 3.86 4.15 -11.96
N TRP A 19 4.30 3.19 -12.76
CA TRP A 19 3.76 2.96 -14.09
C TRP A 19 2.26 2.64 -14.02
N LEU A 20 1.85 1.69 -13.16
CA LEU A 20 0.45 1.28 -13.07
C LEU A 20 -0.48 2.42 -12.63
N ALA A 21 -0.04 3.26 -11.69
CA ALA A 21 -0.81 4.38 -11.15
C ALA A 21 -0.84 5.61 -12.09
N GLN A 22 0.12 5.71 -13.03
CA GLN A 22 0.26 6.88 -13.92
C GLN A 22 -0.09 6.58 -15.38
N GLU A 23 -0.28 5.30 -15.75
CA GLU A 23 -0.60 4.88 -17.10
C GLU A 23 -1.94 5.49 -17.56
N ARG A 24 -1.89 6.33 -18.60
CA ARG A 24 -3.03 7.11 -19.10
C ARG A 24 -4.17 6.22 -19.60
N GLY A 25 -3.86 4.99 -20.03
CA GLY A 25 -4.84 3.99 -20.42
C GLY A 25 -5.68 3.45 -19.28
N ILE A 26 -5.27 3.64 -18.02
CA ILE A 26 -5.91 3.05 -16.83
C ILE A 26 -6.46 4.18 -15.94
N LYS A 27 -7.73 4.51 -16.13
CA LYS A 27 -8.40 5.57 -15.36
C LYS A 27 -8.86 5.06 -14.00
N GLY A 28 -8.78 5.93 -12.98
CA GLY A 28 -9.31 5.65 -11.64
C GLY A 28 -8.38 4.83 -10.74
N LEU A 29 -7.13 4.63 -11.15
CA LEU A 29 -6.18 3.79 -10.43
C LEU A 29 -5.11 4.67 -9.76
N GLY A 30 -5.33 4.97 -8.47
CA GLY A 30 -4.36 5.69 -7.64
C GLY A 30 -3.30 4.75 -7.04
N TYR A 31 -2.43 5.29 -6.19
CA TYR A 31 -1.37 4.48 -5.54
C TYR A 31 -1.93 3.36 -4.68
N LYS A 32 -3.05 3.58 -3.99
CA LYS A 32 -3.71 2.55 -3.19
C LYS A 32 -4.24 1.44 -4.09
N GLU A 33 -4.98 1.79 -5.14
CA GLU A 33 -5.54 0.82 -6.08
C GLU A 33 -4.43 0.05 -6.83
N ALA A 34 -3.31 0.72 -7.16
CA ALA A 34 -2.14 0.10 -7.76
C ALA A 34 -1.47 -0.90 -6.81
N SER A 35 -1.17 -0.49 -5.58
CA SER A 35 -0.63 -1.39 -4.55
C SER A 35 -1.54 -2.60 -4.35
N HIS A 36 -2.84 -2.37 -4.20
CA HIS A 36 -3.83 -3.42 -3.98
C HIS A 36 -3.90 -4.39 -5.17
N PHE A 37 -3.91 -3.87 -6.40
CA PHE A 37 -3.90 -4.72 -7.59
C PHE A 37 -2.63 -5.57 -7.67
N LEU A 38 -1.45 -4.97 -7.45
CA LEU A 38 -0.17 -5.67 -7.52
C LEU A 38 -0.06 -6.77 -6.48
N ARG A 39 -0.52 -6.50 -5.24
CA ARG A 39 -0.63 -7.49 -4.16
C ARG A 39 -1.55 -8.65 -4.53
N ASN A 40 -2.74 -8.35 -5.08
CA ASN A 40 -3.72 -9.36 -5.45
C ASN A 40 -3.25 -10.31 -6.55
N ILE A 41 -2.35 -9.86 -7.43
CA ILE A 41 -1.76 -10.70 -8.48
C ILE A 41 -0.43 -11.35 -8.06
N GLY A 42 -0.03 -11.21 -6.79
CA GLY A 42 1.08 -11.92 -6.17
C GLY A 42 2.41 -11.18 -6.11
N PHE A 43 2.47 -9.89 -6.48
CA PHE A 43 3.66 -9.08 -6.20
C PHE A 43 3.68 -8.66 -4.72
N LYS A 44 4.89 -8.51 -4.18
CA LYS A 44 5.12 -8.20 -2.76
C LYS A 44 5.76 -6.83 -2.55
N GLY A 45 5.72 -6.34 -1.31
CA GLY A 45 6.42 -5.14 -0.87
C GLY A 45 5.64 -3.84 -1.06
N TYR A 46 4.30 -3.93 -1.10
CA TYR A 46 3.42 -2.79 -1.31
C TYR A 46 2.45 -2.63 -0.14
N ALA A 47 2.49 -1.45 0.48
CA ALA A 47 1.48 -1.08 1.47
C ALA A 47 0.18 -0.74 0.76
N ILE A 48 -0.93 -1.16 1.39
CA ILE A 48 -2.28 -0.75 0.98
C ILE A 48 -2.76 0.28 2.01
N LEU A 49 -2.37 1.54 1.81
CA LEU A 49 -2.78 2.64 2.67
C LEU A 49 -4.19 3.11 2.32
N ASP A 50 -5.18 2.57 3.01
CA ASP A 50 -6.57 3.03 2.95
C ASP A 50 -6.95 3.93 4.14
N LYS A 51 -8.20 4.38 4.18
CA LYS A 51 -8.69 5.25 5.27
C LYS A 51 -8.68 4.57 6.64
N HIS A 52 -8.74 3.25 6.71
CA HIS A 52 -8.73 2.48 7.96
C HIS A 52 -7.30 2.30 8.46
N VAL A 53 -6.38 1.90 7.58
CA VAL A 53 -4.94 1.79 7.86
C VAL A 53 -4.39 3.12 8.34
N VAL A 54 -4.67 4.22 7.63
CA VAL A 54 -4.23 5.56 8.05
C VAL A 54 -4.80 5.94 9.42
N ARG A 55 -6.04 5.53 9.72
CA ARG A 55 -6.65 5.79 11.04
C ARG A 55 -5.98 4.96 12.13
N SER A 56 -5.69 3.69 11.86
CA SER A 56 -4.94 2.83 12.79
C SER A 56 -3.52 3.36 13.02
N MET A 57 -2.85 3.91 12.01
CA MET A 57 -1.55 4.58 12.18
C MET A 57 -1.64 5.79 13.12
N VAL A 58 -2.74 6.55 13.13
CA VAL A 58 -2.98 7.63 14.10
C VAL A 58 -3.22 7.05 15.50
N GLU A 59 -4.07 6.03 15.61
CA GLU A 59 -4.40 5.37 16.89
C GLU A 59 -3.15 4.74 17.55
N LEU A 60 -2.21 4.23 16.75
CA LEU A 60 -0.92 3.70 17.19
C LEU A 60 0.15 4.79 17.44
N GLY A 61 -0.15 6.06 17.17
CA GLY A 61 0.78 7.18 17.37
C GLY A 61 1.89 7.30 16.32
N LEU A 62 1.78 6.60 15.18
CA LEU A 62 2.76 6.67 14.08
C LEU A 62 2.68 7.99 13.31
N ILE A 63 1.49 8.57 13.24
CA ILE A 63 1.24 9.89 12.63
C ILE A 63 0.30 10.70 13.52
N LYS A 64 0.41 12.03 13.49
CA LYS A 64 -0.35 12.93 14.38
C LYS A 64 -1.83 13.03 14.01
N GLU A 65 -2.13 13.04 12.72
CA GLU A 65 -3.49 13.23 12.21
C GLU A 65 -3.69 12.49 10.88
N PRO A 66 -4.94 12.11 10.53
CA PRO A 66 -5.23 11.51 9.25
C PRO A 66 -4.87 12.47 8.10
N CYS A 67 -4.07 12.00 7.14
CA CYS A 67 -3.70 12.81 5.99
C CYS A 67 -4.36 12.32 4.70
N LEU A 68 -4.66 13.26 3.80
CA LEU A 68 -5.13 12.93 2.46
C LEU A 68 -3.97 12.38 1.61
N LEU A 69 -4.13 11.17 1.11
CA LEU A 69 -3.20 10.47 0.22
C LEU A 69 -3.35 10.90 -1.24
N ASN A 70 -3.30 12.21 -1.48
CA ASN A 70 -3.55 12.80 -2.80
C ASN A 70 -2.30 12.97 -3.68
N SER A 71 -1.13 12.57 -3.20
CA SER A 71 0.13 12.69 -3.92
C SER A 71 1.03 11.48 -3.67
N ARG A 72 1.84 11.13 -4.67
CA ARG A 72 2.87 10.09 -4.59
C ARG A 72 3.75 10.27 -3.35
N THR A 73 4.28 11.48 -3.14
CA THR A 73 5.21 11.78 -2.04
C THR A 73 4.62 11.49 -0.68
N LYS A 74 3.35 11.89 -0.44
CA LYS A 74 2.67 11.59 0.83
C LYS A 74 2.44 10.09 0.99
N TYR A 75 2.02 9.41 -0.08
CA TYR A 75 1.79 7.97 -0.05
C TYR A 75 3.04 7.20 0.34
N LEU A 76 4.16 7.48 -0.34
CA LEU A 76 5.44 6.82 -0.08
C LEU A 76 5.96 7.12 1.33
N LYS A 77 5.81 8.36 1.81
CA LYS A 77 6.23 8.73 3.16
C LYS A 77 5.46 7.95 4.23
N LEU A 78 4.14 7.80 4.08
CA LEU A 78 3.35 7.01 5.03
C LEU A 78 3.64 5.52 4.91
N GLU A 79 3.92 5.03 3.70
CA GLU A 79 4.33 3.65 3.47
C GLU A 79 5.66 3.34 4.16
N GLU A 80 6.63 4.25 4.10
CA GLU A 80 7.92 4.12 4.80
C GLU A 80 7.74 4.07 6.32
N ILE A 81 6.94 4.98 6.90
CA ILE A 81 6.63 4.95 8.34
C ILE A 81 6.01 3.61 8.75
N LEU A 82 5.07 3.11 7.95
CA LEU A 82 4.42 1.84 8.24
C LEU A 82 5.37 0.65 8.04
N ARG A 83 6.31 0.74 7.09
CA ARG A 83 7.35 -0.26 6.85
C ARG A 83 8.29 -0.37 8.04
N ASP A 84 8.81 0.75 8.53
CA ASP A 84 9.69 0.79 9.71
C ASP A 84 8.98 0.20 10.94
N PHE A 85 7.69 0.51 11.10
CA PHE A 85 6.87 -0.07 12.16
C PHE A 85 6.71 -1.59 12.01
N SER A 86 6.46 -2.06 10.79
CA SER A 86 6.32 -3.49 10.49
C SER A 86 7.61 -4.26 10.76
N GLU A 87 8.75 -3.72 10.32
CA GLU A 87 10.06 -4.29 10.58
C GLU A 87 10.36 -4.36 12.08
N GLY A 88 10.00 -3.32 12.84
CA GLY A 88 10.15 -3.31 14.31
C GLY A 88 9.31 -4.38 15.03
N LEU A 89 8.21 -4.83 14.43
CA LEU A 89 7.36 -5.91 14.96
C LEU A 89 7.74 -7.30 14.42
N GLY A 90 8.63 -7.37 13.43
CA GLY A 90 8.95 -8.62 12.73
C GLY A 90 7.77 -9.17 11.90
N ILE A 91 6.82 -8.32 11.52
CA ILE A 91 5.67 -8.66 10.68
C ILE A 91 5.98 -8.24 9.25
N ASP A 92 5.62 -9.06 8.26
CA ASP A 92 5.79 -8.68 6.85
C ASP A 92 4.89 -7.47 6.54
N MET A 93 5.43 -6.48 5.83
CA MET A 93 4.69 -5.29 5.43
C MET A 93 3.43 -5.64 4.65
N ASP A 94 3.47 -6.72 3.90
CA ASP A 94 2.32 -7.20 3.14
C ASP A 94 1.22 -7.78 4.06
N GLU A 95 1.53 -8.18 5.27
CA GLU A 95 0.53 -8.68 6.22
C GLU A 95 -0.01 -7.58 7.14
N MET A 96 0.69 -6.44 7.20
CA MET A 96 0.39 -5.35 8.12
C MET A 96 -0.99 -4.73 7.89
N ASP A 97 -1.45 -4.64 6.63
CA ASP A 97 -2.80 -4.11 6.36
C ASP A 97 -3.90 -4.98 6.99
N LEU A 98 -3.75 -6.31 6.93
CA LEU A 98 -4.66 -7.26 7.58
C LEU A 98 -4.59 -7.19 9.10
N VAL A 99 -3.38 -7.06 9.66
CA VAL A 99 -3.17 -6.91 11.11
C VAL A 99 -3.86 -5.64 11.62
N LEU A 100 -3.59 -4.49 11.01
CA LEU A 100 -4.19 -3.21 11.39
C LEU A 100 -5.71 -3.21 11.24
N TRP A 101 -6.23 -3.97 10.27
CA TRP A 101 -7.67 -4.14 10.09
C TRP A 101 -8.27 -5.01 11.20
N SER A 102 -7.62 -6.13 11.53
CA SER A 102 -8.05 -7.05 12.59
C SER A 102 -8.07 -6.41 13.99
N ILE A 103 -7.11 -5.52 14.28
CA ILE A 103 -7.07 -4.75 15.53
C ILE A 103 -8.34 -3.90 15.68
N LYS A 104 -8.91 -3.44 14.56
CA LYS A 104 -10.06 -2.54 14.54
C LYS A 104 -11.40 -3.25 14.67
N THR A 105 -11.54 -4.44 14.08
CA THR A 105 -12.82 -5.15 13.95
C THR A 105 -12.90 -6.43 14.79
N GLY A 106 -11.76 -6.96 15.24
CA GLY A 106 -11.68 -8.30 15.82
C GLY A 106 -11.84 -9.42 14.79
N GLU A 107 -11.94 -9.11 13.50
CA GLU A 107 -12.13 -10.05 12.40
C GLU A 107 -11.02 -9.88 11.35
N VAL A 108 -10.52 -10.99 10.79
CA VAL A 108 -9.58 -10.96 9.65
C VAL A 108 -10.40 -11.12 8.37
N LEU A 109 -10.54 -10.05 7.58
CA LEU A 109 -11.15 -10.15 6.24
C LEU A 109 -10.16 -10.72 5.23
N LYS A 110 -10.71 -11.46 4.25
CA LYS A 110 -10.02 -11.96 3.05
C LYS A 110 -10.86 -11.64 1.82
#